data_AF-A0AB37SMS3-F1
#
_entry.id   AF-A0AB37SMS3-F1
#
_cell.length_a   1.000
_cell.length_b   1.000
_cell.length_c   1.000
_cell.angle_alpha   90.00
_cell.angle_beta   90.00
_cell.angle_gamma   90.00
#
_symmetry.space_group_name_H-M   'P 1'
#
loop_
_entity.id
_entity.type
_entity.pdbx_description
1 polymer ?
#
loop_
_entity_poly.entity_id
_entity_poly.type
_entity_poly.pdbx_seq_one_letter_code
_entity_poly.pdbx_strand_id
1 'polypeptide(L)'
;MSHSDSPHDAKLEYTRDIEMDKHRYVVTVRPDPDDDEVRVIDLIGAAPDAEVIVEGRLIVHKNALPHLGALLSEAFPDHRLPKARKSRRRGYGKPTQSHRPWTDELKASLHGAWTAADPGAPAQQIVEGIAAALNVSADTVKEKFQAPEATRDPAKVVSVIATIMQRSEGAILNQLPRQSLDPERPGFRKEDGTT
;
A
#
# COMPACT_ATOMS: atom_id res chain seq x y z
N MET A 1 27.24 -36.55 22.55
CA MET A 1 26.06 -35.71 22.85
C MET A 1 26.13 -34.52 21.91
N SER A 2 25.32 -34.56 20.85
CA SER A 2 25.21 -33.48 19.88
C SER A 2 24.35 -32.37 20.47
N HIS A 3 24.77 -31.12 20.35
CA HIS A 3 23.87 -29.97 20.38
C HIS A 3 24.05 -29.24 19.06
N SER A 4 23.05 -29.41 18.20
CA SER A 4 22.72 -28.50 17.12
C SER A 4 21.91 -27.37 17.75
N ASP A 5 22.26 -26.11 17.51
CA ASP A 5 21.23 -25.13 17.19
C ASP A 5 21.81 -23.98 16.37
N SER A 6 20.97 -23.47 15.45
CA SER A 6 21.32 -22.74 14.24
C SER A 6 21.53 -21.23 14.48
N PRO A 7 22.34 -20.52 13.64
CA PRO A 7 22.35 -19.06 13.67
C PRO A 7 21.14 -18.51 12.92
N HIS A 8 20.17 -17.96 13.65
CA HIS A 8 19.14 -17.07 13.08
C HIS A 8 19.80 -15.76 12.66
N ASP A 9 20.12 -15.64 11.37
CA ASP A 9 20.59 -14.40 10.75
C ASP A 9 19.41 -13.41 10.71
N ALA A 10 19.47 -12.35 11.51
CA ALA A 10 18.38 -11.40 11.67
C ALA A 10 18.21 -10.59 10.37
N LYS A 11 17.06 -10.76 9.70
CA LYS A 11 16.57 -9.90 8.61
C LYS A 11 16.42 -8.45 9.13
N LEU A 12 17.50 -7.66 9.11
CA LEU A 12 17.50 -6.31 9.67
C LEU A 12 16.61 -5.37 8.84
N GLU A 13 15.48 -4.98 9.43
CA GLU A 13 14.77 -3.76 9.08
C GLU A 13 15.65 -2.56 9.48
N TYR A 14 15.80 -1.62 8.55
CA TYR A 14 16.59 -0.41 8.75
C TYR A 14 15.69 0.81 8.61
N THR A 15 15.55 1.58 9.68
CA THR A 15 14.81 2.85 9.66
C THR A 15 15.76 4.00 9.89
N ARG A 16 15.67 5.03 9.05
CA ARG A 16 16.44 6.25 9.17
C ARG A 16 15.53 7.46 9.14
N ASP A 17 15.80 8.37 10.06
CA ASP A 17 15.21 9.70 10.10
C ASP A 17 16.22 10.72 9.55
N ILE A 18 15.73 11.63 8.73
CA ILE A 18 16.54 12.63 8.02
C ILE A 18 15.79 13.95 8.04
N GLU A 19 16.40 14.98 8.60
CA GLU A 19 15.92 16.35 8.45
C GLU A 19 16.62 17.02 7.26
N MET A 20 15.83 17.60 6.36
CA MET A 20 16.32 18.31 5.18
C MET A 20 15.36 19.46 4.84
N ASP A 21 15.90 20.66 4.64
CA ASP A 21 15.12 21.87 4.30
C ASP A 21 13.91 22.13 5.22
N LYS A 22 14.08 21.89 6.53
CA LYS A 22 13.02 21.97 7.57
C LYS A 22 11.91 20.92 7.45
N HIS A 23 12.04 19.96 6.55
CA HIS A 23 11.14 18.82 6.45
C HIS A 23 11.81 17.59 7.07
N ARG A 24 10.99 16.73 7.65
CA ARG A 24 11.44 15.46 8.24
C ARG A 24 11.09 14.32 7.30
N TYR A 25 12.04 13.43 7.04
CA TYR A 25 11.86 12.26 6.19
C TYR A 25 12.23 11.00 6.96
N VAL A 26 11.34 10.03 6.93
CA VAL A 26 11.56 8.69 7.48
C VAL A 26 11.65 7.72 6.31
N VAL A 27 12.77 7.00 6.24
CA VAL A 27 13.01 5.94 5.28
C VAL A 27 13.12 4.62 6.03
N THR A 28 12.22 3.69 5.74
CA THR A 28 12.26 2.32 6.26
C THR A 28 12.62 1.39 5.12
N VAL A 29 13.67 0.58 5.30
CA VAL A 29 14.11 -0.43 4.35
C VAL A 29 13.98 -1.79 5.01
N ARG A 30 13.26 -2.68 4.37
CA ARG A 30 13.05 -4.06 4.84
C ARG A 30 13.28 -5.06 3.71
N PRO A 31 13.76 -6.27 4.01
CA PRO A 31 13.74 -7.35 3.03
C PRO A 31 12.29 -7.71 2.68
N ASP A 32 12.07 -8.10 1.43
CA ASP A 32 10.80 -8.72 1.07
C ASP A 32 10.69 -10.08 1.79
N PRO A 33 9.52 -10.44 2.34
CA PRO A 33 9.35 -11.72 3.02
C PRO A 33 9.53 -12.91 2.07
N ASP A 34 9.14 -12.74 0.81
CA ASP A 34 9.08 -13.81 -0.19
C ASP A 34 10.36 -13.87 -1.05
N ASP A 35 11.14 -12.78 -1.08
CA ASP A 35 12.37 -12.66 -1.86
C ASP A 35 13.48 -11.87 -1.13
N ASP A 36 14.53 -12.56 -0.70
CA ASP A 36 15.66 -11.96 0.02
C ASP A 36 16.60 -11.14 -0.88
N GLU A 37 16.42 -11.21 -2.20
CA GLU A 37 17.06 -10.33 -3.18
C GLU A 37 16.33 -9.00 -3.32
N VAL A 38 15.09 -8.91 -2.82
CA VAL A 38 14.25 -7.72 -2.94
C VAL A 38 14.24 -6.93 -1.64
N ARG A 39 14.23 -5.60 -1.78
CA ARG A 39 14.10 -4.65 -0.68
C ARG A 39 12.87 -3.81 -0.91
N VAL A 40 12.07 -3.70 0.12
CA VAL A 40 10.94 -2.78 0.21
C VAL A 40 11.43 -1.54 0.93
N ILE A 41 11.30 -0.38 0.30
CA ILE A 41 11.66 0.92 0.85
C ILE A 41 10.39 1.73 0.99
N ASP A 42 10.00 2.04 2.21
CA ASP A 42 8.91 2.95 2.54
C ASP A 42 9.51 4.34 2.87
N LEU A 43 9.04 5.38 2.18
CA LEU A 43 9.45 6.78 2.36
C LEU A 43 8.25 7.61 2.78
N ILE A 44 8.37 8.28 3.92
CA ILE A 44 7.39 9.25 4.41
C ILE A 44 8.15 10.56 4.67
N GLY A 45 7.58 11.70 4.31
CA GLY A 45 8.11 12.99 4.70
C GLY A 45 7.02 13.97 5.07
N ALA A 46 7.33 14.80 6.07
CA ALA A 46 6.41 15.75 6.67
C ALA A 46 7.05 17.15 6.81
N ALA A 47 6.23 18.18 6.67
CA ALA A 47 6.57 19.57 6.96
C ALA A 47 6.60 19.83 8.49
N PRO A 48 7.12 21.00 8.94
CA PRO A 48 7.21 21.33 10.36
C PRO A 48 5.87 21.29 11.13
N ASP A 49 4.76 21.51 10.43
CA ASP A 49 3.40 21.46 10.95
C ASP A 49 2.81 20.03 10.94
N ALA A 50 3.65 19.04 10.66
CA ALA A 50 3.30 17.63 10.49
C ALA A 50 2.42 17.32 9.26
N GLU A 51 2.28 18.25 8.31
CA GLU A 51 1.64 17.96 7.02
C GLU A 51 2.51 16.97 6.21
N VAL A 52 1.93 15.87 5.74
CA VAL A 52 2.65 14.90 4.90
C VAL A 52 2.86 15.47 3.50
N ILE A 53 4.12 15.66 3.12
CA ILE A 53 4.53 16.25 1.84
C ILE A 53 5.05 15.21 0.84
N VAL A 54 5.49 14.04 1.31
CA VAL A 54 5.90 12.92 0.45
C VAL A 54 5.53 11.59 1.11
N GLU A 55 5.02 10.67 0.32
CA GLU A 55 4.75 9.30 0.75
C GLU A 55 4.95 8.37 -0.46
N GLY A 56 5.70 7.29 -0.28
CA GLY A 56 5.95 6.35 -1.37
C GLY A 56 6.54 5.02 -0.90
N ARG A 57 6.31 3.98 -1.70
CA ARG A 57 6.92 2.66 -1.52
C ARG A 57 7.66 2.27 -2.80
N LEU A 58 8.89 1.82 -2.66
CA LEU A 58 9.72 1.30 -3.74
C LEU A 58 10.02 -0.17 -3.48
N ILE A 59 9.88 -1.00 -4.50
CA ILE A 59 10.30 -2.40 -4.49
C ILE A 59 11.50 -2.50 -5.41
N VAL A 60 12.66 -2.82 -4.84
CA VAL A 60 13.94 -2.67 -5.52
C VAL A 60 14.77 -3.93 -5.29
N HIS A 61 15.27 -4.52 -6.37
CA HIS A 61 16.25 -5.59 -6.28
C HIS A 61 17.54 -5.06 -5.63
N LYS A 62 18.20 -5.84 -4.77
CA LYS A 62 19.38 -5.41 -3.99
C LYS A 62 20.49 -4.81 -4.85
N ASN A 63 20.72 -5.41 -6.03
CA ASN A 63 21.69 -4.95 -7.03
C ASN A 63 21.40 -3.54 -7.60
N ALA A 64 20.15 -3.07 -7.54
CA ALA A 64 19.78 -1.74 -8.02
C ALA A 64 19.86 -0.67 -6.92
N LEU A 65 19.97 -1.03 -5.64
CA LEU A 65 20.04 -0.07 -4.52
C LEU A 65 21.17 0.95 -4.66
N PRO A 66 22.41 0.58 -5.05
CA PRO A 66 23.50 1.56 -5.19
C PRO A 66 23.23 2.62 -6.28
N HIS A 67 22.36 2.30 -7.23
CA HIS A 67 22.05 3.15 -8.38
C HIS A 67 20.75 3.95 -8.19
N LEU A 68 19.93 3.60 -7.20
CA LEU A 68 18.60 4.18 -7.01
C LEU A 68 18.65 5.70 -6.82
N GLY A 69 19.57 6.22 -6.02
CA GLY A 69 19.73 7.66 -5.81
C GLY A 69 20.09 8.40 -7.11
N ALA A 70 20.99 7.84 -7.92
CA ALA A 70 21.37 8.42 -9.20
C ALA A 70 20.22 8.40 -10.21
N LEU A 71 19.47 7.29 -10.28
CA LEU A 71 18.29 7.15 -11.13
C LEU A 71 17.21 8.19 -10.76
N LEU A 72 16.95 8.37 -9.46
CA LEU A 72 15.99 9.37 -8.99
C LEU A 72 16.46 10.78 -9.34
N SER A 73 17.73 11.10 -9.13
CA SER A 73 18.30 12.39 -9.52
C SER A 73 18.22 12.65 -11.04
N GLU A 74 18.44 11.61 -11.87
CA GLU A 74 18.32 11.73 -13.33
C GLU A 74 16.86 11.92 -13.77
N ALA A 75 15.91 11.27 -13.10
CA ALA A 75 14.49 11.42 -13.40
C ALA A 75 13.95 12.81 -13.02
N PHE A 76 14.60 13.48 -12.07
CA PHE A 76 14.24 14.81 -11.58
C PHE A 76 15.41 15.80 -11.72
N PRO A 77 15.92 16.05 -12.94
CA PRO A 77 17.20 16.74 -13.15
C PRO A 77 17.14 18.23 -12.82
N ASP A 78 15.94 18.81 -12.72
CA ASP A 78 15.65 20.16 -12.24
C ASP A 78 14.14 20.26 -12.02
N HIS A 79 13.66 21.19 -11.19
CA HIS A 79 12.26 21.42 -10.80
C HIS A 79 11.28 21.74 -11.95
N ARG A 80 11.68 21.53 -13.21
CA ARG A 80 10.84 21.59 -14.39
C ARG A 80 10.26 20.21 -14.66
N LEU A 81 9.00 20.03 -14.28
CA LEU A 81 8.17 18.95 -14.77
C LEU A 81 8.36 18.83 -16.30
N PRO A 82 8.86 17.70 -16.82
CA PRO A 82 9.02 17.54 -18.26
C PRO A 82 7.66 17.70 -18.93
N LYS A 83 7.56 18.61 -19.91
CA LYS A 83 6.37 18.73 -20.76
C LYS A 83 6.01 17.34 -21.28
N ALA A 84 4.83 16.87 -20.93
CA ALA A 84 4.35 15.52 -21.22
C ALA A 84 4.60 15.17 -22.70
N ARG A 85 5.64 14.38 -22.97
CA ARG A 85 5.80 13.76 -24.28
C ARG A 85 4.70 12.72 -24.40
N LYS A 86 3.95 12.75 -25.51
CA LYS A 86 2.92 11.76 -25.83
C LYS A 86 3.52 10.36 -25.72
N SER A 87 3.17 9.68 -24.63
CA SER A 87 3.59 8.31 -24.34
C SER A 87 3.10 7.39 -25.46
N ARG A 88 4.05 6.72 -26.12
CA ARG A 88 3.74 5.56 -26.96
C ARG A 88 3.42 4.40 -26.03
N ARG A 89 2.19 3.91 -26.16
CA ARG A 89 1.54 2.85 -25.38
C ARG A 89 2.47 1.65 -25.11
N ARG A 90 2.70 1.36 -23.83
CA ARG A 90 2.79 0.01 -23.27
C ARG A 90 1.97 0.05 -21.98
N GLY A 91 0.99 -0.84 -21.87
CA GLY A 91 -0.15 -0.72 -20.97
C GLY A 91 0.21 -0.70 -19.48
N TYR A 92 0.39 0.50 -18.94
CA TYR A 92 0.39 0.77 -17.51
C TYR A 92 -0.76 1.73 -17.23
N GLY A 93 -1.54 1.45 -16.19
CA GLY A 93 -2.88 1.97 -15.95
C GLY A 93 -3.00 3.49 -15.87
N LYS A 94 -4.24 3.95 -15.79
CA LYS A 94 -4.59 5.36 -15.50
C LYS A 94 -3.77 5.87 -14.31
N PRO A 95 -3.36 7.15 -14.28
CA PRO A 95 -2.67 7.72 -13.13
C PRO A 95 -3.45 7.41 -11.85
N THR A 96 -2.81 6.72 -10.90
CA THR A 96 -3.39 6.48 -9.58
C THR A 96 -3.54 7.82 -8.86
N GLN A 97 -4.70 8.07 -8.28
CA GLN A 97 -5.00 9.25 -7.48
C GLN A 97 -4.36 9.18 -6.08
N SER A 98 -3.23 8.50 -5.93
CA SER A 98 -2.54 8.30 -4.66
C SER A 98 -2.10 9.62 -4.01
N HIS A 99 -1.91 10.68 -4.78
CA HIS A 99 -1.60 12.03 -4.28
C HIS A 99 -2.81 12.82 -3.78
N ARG A 100 -4.05 12.31 -3.91
CA ARG A 100 -5.23 13.01 -3.38
C ARG A 100 -5.34 12.81 -1.87
N PRO A 101 -5.61 13.86 -1.09
CA PRO A 101 -5.79 13.75 0.35
C PRO A 101 -6.91 12.76 0.70
N TRP A 102 -6.76 12.07 1.83
CA TRP A 102 -7.79 11.18 2.37
C TRP A 102 -8.91 12.01 3.01
N THR A 103 -9.98 12.24 2.26
CA THR A 103 -11.21 12.84 2.78
C THR A 103 -11.97 11.86 3.67
N ASP A 104 -12.86 12.36 4.51
CA ASP A 104 -13.65 11.50 5.41
C ASP A 104 -14.60 10.58 4.63
N GLU A 105 -15.08 11.02 3.46
CA GLU A 105 -15.84 10.18 2.53
C GLU A 105 -15.00 8.98 2.04
N LEU A 106 -13.75 9.22 1.60
CA LEU A 106 -12.88 8.14 1.14
C LEU A 106 -12.50 7.18 2.26
N LYS A 107 -12.29 7.70 3.48
CA LYS A 107 -12.07 6.88 4.67
C LYS A 107 -13.29 6.00 4.95
N ALA A 108 -14.49 6.58 4.96
CA ALA A 108 -15.74 5.85 5.17
C ALA A 108 -15.97 4.76 4.11
N SER A 109 -15.72 5.05 2.83
CA SER A 109 -15.81 4.06 1.75
C SER A 109 -14.80 2.92 1.95
N LEU A 110 -13.54 3.23 2.28
CA LEU A 110 -12.53 2.20 2.57
C LEU A 110 -12.94 1.35 3.79
N HIS A 111 -13.38 1.99 4.88
CA HIS A 111 -13.81 1.30 6.08
C HIS A 111 -14.98 0.36 5.79
N GLY A 112 -16.00 0.85 5.07
CA GLY A 112 -17.15 0.04 4.66
C GLY A 112 -16.75 -1.15 3.80
N ALA A 113 -15.89 -0.93 2.80
CA ALA A 113 -15.44 -1.99 1.89
C ALA A 113 -14.61 -3.05 2.62
N TRP A 114 -13.72 -2.63 3.53
CA TRP A 114 -12.91 -3.56 4.32
C TRP A 114 -13.74 -4.36 5.32
N THR A 115 -14.73 -3.73 5.95
CA THR A 115 -15.64 -4.38 6.90
C THR A 115 -16.58 -5.37 6.20
N ALA A 116 -16.99 -5.09 4.97
CA ALA A 116 -17.81 -5.99 4.17
C ALA A 116 -17.08 -7.26 3.71
N ALA A 117 -15.74 -7.24 3.73
CA ALA A 117 -14.90 -8.32 3.21
C ALA A 117 -14.60 -9.42 4.25
N ASP A 118 -15.57 -9.76 5.10
CA ASP A 118 -15.43 -10.86 6.08
C ASP A 118 -15.20 -12.20 5.35
N PRO A 119 -14.05 -12.87 5.54
CA PRO A 119 -13.74 -14.13 4.88
C PRO A 119 -14.67 -15.29 5.29
N GLY A 120 -15.39 -15.15 6.40
CA GLY A 120 -16.43 -16.09 6.84
C GLY A 120 -17.76 -15.94 6.08
N ALA A 121 -17.97 -14.82 5.39
CA ALA A 121 -19.18 -14.57 4.62
C ALA A 121 -19.16 -15.29 3.25
N PRO A 122 -20.34 -15.57 2.66
CA PRO A 122 -20.42 -16.01 1.27
C PRO A 122 -19.79 -15.00 0.32
N ALA A 123 -19.03 -15.47 -0.68
CA ALA A 123 -18.34 -14.61 -1.66
C ALA A 123 -19.27 -13.57 -2.33
N GLN A 124 -20.53 -13.95 -2.59
CA GLN A 124 -21.52 -13.03 -3.15
C GLN A 124 -21.83 -11.86 -2.20
N GLN A 125 -21.93 -12.10 -0.90
CA GLN A 125 -22.17 -11.05 0.11
C GLN A 125 -20.97 -10.11 0.22
N ILE A 126 -19.75 -10.65 0.16
CA ILE A 126 -18.51 -9.84 0.14
C ILE A 126 -18.50 -8.91 -1.08
N VAL A 127 -18.78 -9.46 -2.27
CA VAL A 127 -18.84 -8.70 -3.52
C VAL A 127 -19.89 -7.58 -3.45
N GLU A 128 -21.09 -7.89 -2.98
CA GLU A 128 -22.18 -6.92 -2.85
C GLU A 128 -21.88 -5.83 -1.82
N GLY A 129 -21.28 -6.20 -0.68
CA GLY A 129 -20.93 -5.24 0.37
C GLY A 129 -19.81 -4.30 -0.06
N ILE A 130 -18.76 -4.81 -0.72
CA ILE A 130 -17.70 -3.96 -1.31
C ILE A 130 -18.28 -3.05 -2.38
N ALA A 131 -19.16 -3.57 -3.25
CA ALA A 131 -19.80 -2.79 -4.30
C ALA A 131 -20.63 -1.64 -3.74
N ALA A 132 -21.42 -1.91 -2.69
CA ALA A 132 -22.21 -0.89 -1.99
C ALA A 132 -21.32 0.17 -1.34
N ALA A 133 -20.27 -0.23 -0.62
CA ALA A 133 -19.37 0.70 0.07
C ALA A 133 -18.58 1.63 -0.88
N LEU A 134 -18.23 1.13 -2.06
CA LEU A 134 -17.49 1.87 -3.08
C LEU A 134 -18.39 2.52 -4.15
N ASN A 135 -19.71 2.39 -4.02
CA ASN A 135 -20.71 2.92 -4.95
C ASN A 135 -20.44 2.50 -6.42
N VAL A 136 -20.20 1.20 -6.63
CA VAL A 136 -20.01 0.57 -7.95
C VAL A 136 -20.92 -0.65 -8.12
N SER A 137 -20.98 -1.24 -9.32
CA SER A 137 -21.76 -2.46 -9.54
C SER A 137 -21.06 -3.70 -8.96
N ALA A 138 -21.85 -4.66 -8.47
CA ALA A 138 -21.36 -5.96 -8.02
C ALA A 138 -20.61 -6.71 -9.14
N ASP A 139 -21.04 -6.57 -10.40
CA ASP A 139 -20.35 -7.14 -11.56
C ASP A 139 -18.93 -6.59 -11.73
N THR A 140 -18.74 -5.28 -11.47
CA THR A 140 -17.41 -4.65 -11.53
C THR A 140 -16.48 -5.28 -10.49
N VAL A 141 -16.96 -5.44 -9.26
CA VAL A 141 -16.18 -6.04 -8.16
C VAL A 141 -15.88 -7.51 -8.45
N LYS A 142 -16.89 -8.28 -8.88
CA LYS A 142 -16.78 -9.70 -9.24
C LYS A 142 -15.73 -9.92 -10.34
N GLU A 143 -15.73 -9.09 -11.37
CA GLU A 143 -14.74 -9.15 -12.45
C GLU A 143 -13.31 -8.99 -11.93
N LYS A 144 -13.08 -8.12 -10.93
CA LYS A 144 -11.74 -7.91 -10.36
C LYS A 144 -11.28 -9.05 -9.44
N PHE A 145 -12.20 -9.72 -8.76
CA PHE A 145 -11.88 -10.93 -8.00
C PHE A 145 -11.55 -12.14 -8.88
N GLN A 146 -12.16 -12.24 -10.07
CA GLN A 146 -12.04 -13.34 -11.05
C GLN A 146 -12.56 -14.70 -10.57
N ALA A 147 -12.37 -15.05 -9.29
CA ALA A 147 -12.85 -16.28 -8.68
C ALA A 147 -13.42 -16.05 -7.26
N PRO A 148 -14.46 -16.80 -6.84
CA PRO A 148 -15.07 -16.63 -5.51
C PRO A 148 -14.10 -16.85 -4.34
N GLU A 149 -13.20 -17.82 -4.42
CA GLU A 149 -12.21 -18.13 -3.39
C GLU A 149 -11.25 -16.96 -3.13
N ALA A 150 -11.00 -16.12 -4.13
CA ALA A 150 -10.12 -14.98 -4.03
C ALA A 150 -10.69 -13.86 -3.12
N THR A 151 -11.98 -13.91 -2.79
CA THR A 151 -12.60 -12.99 -1.81
C THR A 151 -12.11 -13.21 -0.38
N ARG A 152 -11.48 -14.36 -0.10
CA ARG A 152 -10.94 -14.70 1.22
C ARG A 152 -9.47 -14.31 1.40
N ASP A 153 -8.81 -13.86 0.34
CA ASP A 153 -7.42 -13.43 0.37
C ASP A 153 -7.34 -11.92 0.68
N PRO A 154 -6.80 -11.52 1.85
CA PRO A 154 -6.66 -10.10 2.21
C PRO A 154 -5.90 -9.28 1.17
N ALA A 155 -4.82 -9.83 0.59
CA ALA A 155 -4.02 -9.13 -0.41
C ALA A 155 -4.86 -8.87 -1.67
N LYS A 156 -5.68 -9.84 -2.07
CA LYS A 156 -6.61 -9.67 -3.19
C LYS A 156 -7.69 -8.63 -2.90
N VAL A 157 -8.26 -8.62 -1.69
CA VAL A 157 -9.24 -7.59 -1.27
C VAL A 157 -8.63 -6.19 -1.37
N VAL A 158 -7.40 -6.00 -0.86
CA VAL A 158 -6.66 -4.74 -0.99
C VAL A 158 -6.50 -4.34 -2.46
N SER A 159 -6.07 -5.27 -3.32
CA SER A 159 -5.88 -5.02 -4.74
C SER A 159 -7.17 -4.57 -5.45
N VAL A 160 -8.30 -5.20 -5.13
CA VAL A 160 -9.62 -4.86 -5.67
C VAL A 160 -10.05 -3.46 -5.23
N ILE A 161 -9.96 -3.16 -3.92
CA ILE A 161 -10.33 -1.85 -3.37
C ILE A 161 -9.43 -0.76 -3.97
N ALA A 162 -8.11 -0.98 -4.03
CA ALA A 162 -7.14 -0.07 -4.62
C ALA A 162 -7.47 0.24 -6.07
N THR A 163 -7.79 -0.79 -6.87
CA THR A 163 -8.16 -0.65 -8.27
C THR A 163 -9.42 0.21 -8.44
N ILE A 164 -10.47 -0.04 -7.65
CA ILE A 164 -11.75 0.67 -7.76
C ILE A 164 -11.62 2.12 -7.30
N MET A 165 -10.93 2.35 -6.18
CA MET A 165 -10.65 3.70 -5.65
C MET A 165 -9.60 4.45 -6.48
N GLN A 166 -8.99 3.79 -7.48
CA GLN A 166 -7.88 4.30 -8.28
C GLN A 166 -6.70 4.78 -7.42
N ARG A 167 -6.40 4.05 -6.35
CA ARG A 167 -5.27 4.29 -5.44
C ARG A 167 -4.27 3.13 -5.53
N SER A 168 -3.07 3.32 -4.98
CA SER A 168 -2.11 2.23 -4.83
C SER A 168 -2.49 1.31 -3.67
N GLU A 169 -2.11 0.04 -3.75
CA GLU A 169 -2.30 -0.94 -2.67
C GLU A 169 -1.62 -0.48 -1.37
N GLY A 170 -0.41 0.11 -1.47
CA GLY A 170 0.27 0.72 -0.33
C GLY A 170 -0.53 1.85 0.34
N ALA A 171 -1.24 2.67 -0.43
CA ALA A 171 -2.08 3.72 0.14
C ALA A 171 -3.27 3.14 0.91
N ILE A 172 -3.83 2.01 0.46
CA ILE A 172 -4.87 1.29 1.20
C ILE A 172 -4.29 0.69 2.49
N LEU A 173 -3.18 -0.05 2.39
CA LEU A 173 -2.51 -0.70 3.52
C LEU A 173 -2.12 0.29 4.62
N ASN A 174 -1.60 1.46 4.26
CA ASN A 174 -1.23 2.50 5.22
C ASN A 174 -2.45 3.14 5.89
N GLN A 175 -3.60 3.15 5.21
CA GLN A 175 -4.81 3.79 5.69
C GLN A 175 -5.67 2.88 6.59
N LEU A 176 -5.55 1.56 6.47
CA LEU A 176 -6.29 0.61 7.31
C LEU A 176 -5.97 0.76 8.81
N PRO A 177 -4.69 0.72 9.27
CA PRO A 177 -4.36 0.91 10.69
C PRO A 177 -4.74 2.29 11.24
N ARG A 178 -4.72 3.33 10.40
CA ARG A 178 -5.14 4.69 10.76
C ARG A 178 -6.64 4.80 11.05
N GLN A 179 -7.41 3.80 10.65
CA GLN A 179 -8.84 3.64 10.91
C GLN A 179 -9.12 2.49 11.90
N SER A 180 -8.10 2.04 12.63
CA SER A 180 -8.20 0.91 13.57
C SER A 180 -8.61 -0.42 12.91
N LEU A 181 -8.32 -0.59 11.61
CA LEU A 181 -8.56 -1.83 10.86
C LEU A 181 -7.27 -2.64 10.73
N ASP A 182 -7.39 -3.97 10.82
CA ASP A 182 -6.26 -4.89 10.66
C ASP A 182 -6.03 -5.21 9.17
N PRO A 183 -4.86 -4.89 8.58
CA PRO A 183 -4.58 -5.14 7.17
C PRO A 183 -4.51 -6.63 6.80
N GLU A 184 -4.28 -7.52 7.78
CA GLU A 184 -4.21 -8.97 7.55
C GLU A 184 -5.56 -9.67 7.75
N ARG A 185 -6.57 -8.94 8.25
CA ARG A 185 -7.86 -9.51 8.65
C ARG A 185 -9.03 -8.64 8.17
N PRO A 186 -9.48 -8.80 6.92
CA PRO A 186 -10.66 -8.11 6.43
C PRO A 186 -11.91 -8.56 7.18
N GLY A 187 -12.91 -7.67 7.31
CA GLY A 187 -14.12 -7.88 8.08
C GLY A 187 -13.97 -7.81 9.60
N PHE A 188 -12.76 -7.87 10.15
CA PHE A 188 -12.54 -7.83 11.60
C PHE A 188 -12.26 -6.40 12.08
N ARG A 189 -13.12 -5.90 12.97
CA ARG A 189 -12.82 -4.69 13.76
C ARG A 189 -12.01 -5.13 14.97
N LYS A 190 -10.83 -4.54 15.21
CA LYS A 190 -10.20 -4.66 16.54
C LYS A 190 -11.18 -4.04 17.54
N GLU A 191 -11.85 -4.86 18.34
CA GLU A 191 -12.70 -4.36 19.41
C GLU A 191 -11.86 -3.45 20.29
N ASP A 192 -12.37 -2.23 20.52
CA ASP A 192 -11.76 -1.25 21.41
C ASP A 192 -11.61 -1.90 22.78
N GLY A 193 -10.36 -2.17 23.16
CA GLY A 193 -10.00 -2.70 24.47
C GLY A 193 -10.50 -1.76 25.55
N THR A 194 -11.69 -2.04 26.06
CA THR A 194 -12.26 -1.39 27.22
C THR A 194 -11.73 -2.15 28.43
N THR A 195 -10.79 -1.54 29.15
CA THR A 195 -10.55 -1.83 30.56
C THR A 195 -10.58 -0.50 31.30
#